data_AF-A0A4C1U9C5-F1
#
_entry.id   AF-A0A4C1U9C5-F1
#
_cell.length_a   1.000
_cell.length_b   1.000
_cell.length_c   1.000
_cell.angle_alpha   90.00
_cell.angle_beta   90.00
_cell.angle_gamma   90.00
#
_symmetry.space_group_name_H-M   'P 1'
#
loop_
_entity.id
_entity.type
_entity.pdbx_description
1 polymer ?
#
loop_
_entity_poly.entity_id
_entity_poly.type
_entity_poly.pdbx_seq_one_letter_code
_entity_poly.pdbx_strand_id
1 'polypeptide(L)'
;MIDARLNFKQQVEHVSAKASAVRASLARLMLNVGGSKQSKRLLLSSVVTSVLTYGTFIWSDALEIQKTSRKAGPVYRLSALIVASAFRTISEKAVCVISGILPLRVLAEERQTLYQRNKSSTLSAEGLKDEERQNNICR
;
A
#
# COMPACT_ATOMS: atom_id res chain seq x y z
N MET A 1 -9.17 19.27 4.75
CA MET A 1 -10.03 19.36 5.95
C MET A 1 -9.79 18.12 6.80
N ILE A 2 -9.47 18.29 8.08
CA ILE A 2 -9.38 17.18 9.04
C ILE A 2 -10.79 16.98 9.60
N ASP A 3 -11.31 15.75 9.52
CA ASP A 3 -12.66 15.43 9.98
C ASP A 3 -12.74 15.55 11.51
N ALA A 4 -13.72 16.31 12.00
CA ALA A 4 -13.94 16.52 13.43
C ALA A 4 -14.21 15.22 14.22
N ARG A 5 -14.67 14.16 13.53
CA ARG A 5 -14.93 12.84 14.13
C ARG A 5 -13.76 11.86 13.97
N LEU A 6 -12.61 12.30 13.45
CA LEU A 6 -11.41 11.49 13.20
C LEU A 6 -11.68 10.18 12.43
N ASN A 7 -12.75 10.13 11.61
CA ASN A 7 -13.08 8.93 10.85
C ASN A 7 -12.32 8.84 9.51
N PHE A 8 -11.61 9.91 9.15
CA PHE A 8 -10.73 10.05 7.99
C PHE A 8 -11.32 9.68 6.61
N LYS A 9 -12.64 9.51 6.48
CA LYS A 9 -13.30 9.07 5.23
C LYS A 9 -12.99 9.97 4.04
N GLN A 10 -13.07 11.29 4.22
CA GLN A 10 -12.80 12.24 3.14
C GLN A 10 -11.34 12.19 2.68
N GLN A 11 -10.40 11.94 3.61
CA GLN A 11 -8.98 11.79 3.28
C GLN A 11 -8.76 10.50 2.47
N VAL A 12 -9.40 9.41 2.86
CA VAL A 12 -9.36 8.13 2.12
C VAL A 12 -9.85 8.31 0.70
N GLU A 13 -10.98 8.99 0.53
CA GLU A 13 -11.56 9.24 -0.78
C GLU A 13 -10.64 10.09 -1.64
N HIS A 14 -10.07 11.16 -1.07
CA HIS A 14 -9.11 12.01 -1.76
C HIS A 14 -7.86 11.23 -2.20
N VAL A 15 -7.26 10.46 -1.29
CA VAL A 15 -6.07 9.65 -1.58
C VAL A 15 -6.38 8.55 -2.60
N SER A 16 -7.53 7.89 -2.49
CA SER A 16 -7.96 6.86 -3.45
C SER A 16 -8.20 7.44 -4.84
N ALA A 17 -8.82 8.63 -4.93
CA ALA A 17 -9.03 9.32 -6.19
C ALA A 17 -7.69 9.71 -6.85
N LYS A 18 -6.77 10.28 -6.06
CA LYS A 18 -5.43 10.63 -6.51
C LYS A 18 -4.65 9.40 -7.00
N ALA A 19 -4.65 8.33 -6.23
CA ALA A 19 -4.00 7.07 -6.59
C ALA A 19 -4.62 6.46 -7.86
N SER A 20 -5.94 6.55 -8.03
CA SER A 20 -6.63 6.07 -9.23
C SER A 20 -6.19 6.83 -10.49
N ALA A 21 -6.02 8.15 -10.39
CA ALA A 21 -5.52 8.97 -11.49
C ALA A 21 -4.08 8.60 -11.88
N VAL A 22 -3.19 8.46 -10.90
CA VAL A 22 -1.80 8.01 -11.13
C VAL A 22 -1.77 6.63 -11.79
N ARG A 23 -2.54 5.68 -11.23
CA ARG A 23 -2.67 4.33 -11.76
C ARG A 23 -3.20 4.32 -13.20
N ALA A 24 -4.17 5.16 -13.53
CA ALA A 24 -4.71 5.25 -14.89
C ALA A 24 -3.65 5.71 -15.90
N SER A 25 -2.81 6.68 -15.52
CA SER A 25 -1.67 7.09 -16.34
C SER A 25 -0.64 5.97 -16.51
N LEU A 26 -0.32 5.24 -15.43
CA LEU A 26 0.59 4.09 -15.49
C LEU A 26 0.04 2.96 -16.36
N ALA A 27 -1.26 2.66 -16.28
CA ALA A 27 -1.89 1.63 -17.10
C ALA A 27 -1.75 1.90 -18.61
N ARG A 28 -1.73 3.17 -19.03
CA ARG A 28 -1.49 3.56 -20.43
C ARG A 28 -0.03 3.39 -20.84
N LEU A 29 0.90 3.63 -19.92
CA LEU A 29 2.34 3.45 -20.15
C LEU A 29 2.75 1.97 -20.14
N MET A 30 1.98 1.11 -19.47
CA MET A 30 2.32 -0.26 -19.14
C MET A 30 1.28 -1.23 -19.68
N LEU A 31 1.17 -1.30 -21.01
CA LEU A 31 0.26 -2.22 -21.69
C LEU A 31 0.51 -3.67 -21.26
N ASN A 32 -0.56 -4.45 -21.10
CA ASN A 32 -0.45 -5.84 -20.65
C ASN A 32 0.31 -6.72 -21.65
N VAL A 33 0.07 -6.54 -22.94
CA VAL A 33 0.71 -7.29 -24.04
C VAL A 33 1.80 -6.44 -24.67
N GLY A 34 2.98 -7.02 -24.91
CA GLY A 34 4.11 -6.34 -25.53
C GLY A 34 4.71 -5.18 -24.71
N GLY A 35 4.31 -5.04 -23.45
CA GLY A 35 4.74 -3.97 -22.57
C GLY A 35 5.98 -4.27 -21.73
N SER A 36 6.18 -3.45 -20.70
CA SER A 36 7.34 -3.51 -19.81
C SER A 36 7.41 -4.80 -18.98
N LYS A 37 8.61 -5.29 -18.68
CA LYS A 37 8.82 -6.44 -17.77
C LYS A 37 8.25 -6.19 -16.38
N GLN A 38 7.81 -7.24 -15.68
CA GLN A 38 7.19 -7.16 -14.34
C GLN A 38 8.00 -6.33 -13.34
N SER A 39 9.33 -6.41 -13.32
CA SER A 39 10.19 -5.65 -12.40
C SER A 39 10.04 -4.13 -12.55
N LYS A 40 10.06 -3.63 -13.81
CA LYS A 40 9.80 -2.22 -14.12
C LYS A 40 8.38 -1.84 -13.75
N ARG A 41 7.42 -2.76 -13.92
CA ARG A 41 6.03 -2.53 -13.54
C ARG A 41 5.83 -2.40 -12.05
N LEU A 42 6.50 -3.25 -11.28
CA LEU A 42 6.51 -3.24 -9.83
C LEU A 42 7.07 -1.90 -9.32
N LEU A 43 8.21 -1.45 -9.88
CA LEU A 43 8.80 -0.16 -9.54
C LEU A 43 7.81 0.99 -9.77
N LEU A 44 7.16 1.05 -10.93
CA LEU A 44 6.17 2.10 -11.23
C LEU A 44 4.93 2.00 -10.32
N SER A 45 4.46 0.78 -10.05
CA SER A 45 3.34 0.51 -9.14
C SER A 45 3.64 0.90 -7.68
N SER A 46 4.90 0.97 -7.29
CA SER A 46 5.30 1.46 -5.97
C SER A 46 4.83 2.90 -5.73
N VAL A 47 4.70 3.73 -6.78
CA VAL A 47 4.19 5.10 -6.67
C VAL A 47 2.73 5.11 -6.24
N VAL A 48 1.89 4.25 -6.84
CA VAL A 48 0.47 4.10 -6.46
C VAL A 48 0.37 3.62 -5.03
N THR A 49 1.21 2.65 -4.66
CA THR A 49 1.30 2.15 -3.28
C THR A 49 1.66 3.27 -2.33
N SER A 50 2.70 4.05 -2.61
CA SER A 50 3.13 5.19 -1.78
C SER A 50 2.04 6.25 -1.61
N VAL A 51 1.29 6.58 -2.67
CA VAL A 51 0.15 7.50 -2.57
C VAL A 51 -0.93 6.94 -1.66
N LEU A 52 -1.35 5.69 -1.86
CA LEU A 52 -2.39 5.04 -1.05
C LEU A 52 -1.99 4.89 0.41
N THR A 53 -0.71 4.61 0.63
CA THR A 53 -0.15 4.32 1.94
C THR A 53 0.34 5.57 2.66
N TYR A 54 0.21 6.73 2.01
CA TYR A 54 0.59 8.00 2.61
C TYR A 54 -0.31 8.30 3.81
N GLY A 55 0.33 8.43 4.97
CA GLY A 55 -0.34 8.66 6.23
C GLY A 55 -1.12 7.46 6.77
N THR A 56 -1.04 6.24 6.20
CA THR A 56 -1.90 5.12 6.63
C THR A 56 -1.81 4.78 8.10
N PHE A 57 -0.72 5.11 8.79
CA PHE A 57 -0.61 4.95 10.24
C PHE A 57 -1.56 5.87 11.04
N ILE A 58 -2.04 6.97 10.45
CA ILE A 58 -3.00 7.91 11.05
C ILE A 58 -4.43 7.42 10.88
N TRP A 59 -4.71 6.73 9.78
CA TRP A 59 -6.05 6.27 9.37
C TRP A 59 -6.13 4.75 9.20
N SER A 60 -5.23 3.99 9.82
CA SER A 60 -5.22 2.52 9.80
C SER A 60 -6.50 1.98 10.43
N ASP A 61 -6.95 2.60 11.51
CA ASP A 61 -8.20 2.26 12.20
C ASP A 61 -9.41 2.53 11.28
N ALA A 62 -9.29 3.51 10.38
CA ALA A 62 -10.31 3.76 9.38
C ALA A 62 -10.34 2.67 8.29
N LEU A 63 -9.23 1.96 8.02
CA LEU A 63 -9.21 0.83 7.08
C LEU A 63 -9.90 -0.42 7.63
N GLU A 64 -10.00 -0.57 8.96
CA GLU A 64 -10.82 -1.62 9.57
C GLU A 64 -12.32 -1.41 9.30
N ILE A 65 -12.74 -0.16 9.13
CA ILE A 65 -14.09 0.18 8.71
C ILE A 65 -14.25 -0.25 7.24
N GLN A 66 -14.95 -1.37 7.01
CA GLN A 66 -15.19 -1.95 5.67
C GLN A 66 -15.53 -0.93 4.58
N LYS A 67 -16.30 0.13 4.90
CA LYS A 67 -16.71 1.17 3.93
C LYS A 67 -15.53 1.95 3.35
N THR A 68 -14.49 2.16 4.16
CA THR A 68 -13.29 2.93 3.80
C THR A 68 -12.33 2.10 2.96
N SER A 69 -12.12 0.84 3.34
CA SER A 69 -11.34 -0.13 2.56
C SER A 69 -11.93 -0.38 1.15
N ARG A 70 -13.27 -0.30 0.99
CA ARG A 70 -13.94 -0.41 -0.31
C ARG A 70 -13.50 0.63 -1.35
N LYS A 71 -12.91 1.77 -0.95
CA LYS A 71 -12.45 2.82 -1.87
C LYS A 71 -10.99 2.61 -2.30
N ALA A 72 -10.12 2.28 -1.35
CA ALA A 72 -8.69 2.09 -1.59
C ALA A 72 -8.34 0.70 -2.16
N GLY A 73 -9.02 -0.35 -1.69
CA GLY A 73 -8.76 -1.74 -2.08
C GLY A 73 -8.83 -1.99 -3.59
N PRO A 74 -9.88 -1.53 -4.31
CA PRO A 74 -9.94 -1.69 -5.76
C PRO A 74 -8.79 -1.02 -6.51
N VAL A 75 -8.34 0.16 -6.06
CA VAL A 75 -7.22 0.88 -6.69
C VAL A 75 -5.92 0.10 -6.48
N TYR A 76 -5.69 -0.42 -5.27
CA TYR A 76 -4.54 -1.24 -4.93
C TYR A 76 -4.49 -2.57 -5.69
N ARG A 77 -5.64 -3.27 -5.75
CA ARG A 77 -5.77 -4.51 -6.53
C ARG A 77 -5.48 -4.26 -8.01
N LEU A 78 -6.03 -3.19 -8.57
CA LEU A 78 -5.79 -2.84 -9.98
C LEU A 78 -4.32 -2.50 -10.25
N SER A 79 -3.59 -1.92 -9.29
CA SER A 79 -2.14 -1.74 -9.47
C SER A 79 -1.39 -3.07 -9.47
N ALA A 80 -1.74 -4.01 -8.59
CA ALA A 80 -1.17 -5.36 -8.60
C ALA A 80 -1.46 -6.13 -9.89
N LEU A 81 -2.67 -5.97 -10.45
CA LEU A 81 -3.05 -6.57 -11.73
C LEU A 81 -2.19 -6.06 -12.89
N ILE A 82 -1.85 -4.76 -12.91
CA ILE A 82 -0.96 -4.16 -13.92
C ILE A 82 0.45 -4.77 -13.81
N VAL A 83 0.94 -4.97 -12.58
CA VAL A 83 2.26 -5.59 -12.34
C VAL A 83 2.30 -7.03 -12.86
N ALA A 84 1.29 -7.83 -12.50
CA ALA A 84 1.20 -9.22 -12.92
C ALA A 84 0.73 -9.42 -14.38
N SER A 85 0.35 -8.37 -15.10
CA SER A 85 -0.35 -8.45 -16.40
C SER A 85 -1.59 -9.36 -16.35
N ALA A 86 -2.27 -9.38 -15.21
CA ALA A 86 -3.29 -10.35 -14.86
C ALA A 86 -4.71 -9.91 -15.27
N PHE A 87 -5.61 -10.88 -15.47
CA PHE A 87 -7.01 -10.63 -15.75
C PHE A 87 -7.77 -10.08 -14.53
N ARG A 88 -8.82 -9.27 -14.78
CA ARG A 88 -9.60 -8.60 -13.73
C ARG A 88 -10.34 -9.54 -12.77
N THR A 89 -10.53 -10.81 -13.17
CA THR A 89 -11.21 -11.87 -12.41
C THR A 89 -10.37 -12.45 -11.28
N ILE A 90 -9.05 -12.24 -11.29
CA ILE A 90 -8.16 -12.75 -10.26
C ILE A 90 -8.44 -12.02 -8.93
N SER A 91 -8.49 -12.80 -7.84
CA SER A 91 -8.73 -12.28 -6.49
C SER A 91 -7.57 -11.40 -6.01
N GLU A 92 -7.85 -10.48 -5.09
CA GLU A 92 -6.85 -9.53 -4.58
C GLU A 92 -5.64 -10.24 -3.95
N LYS A 93 -5.90 -11.24 -3.09
CA LYS A 93 -4.84 -12.01 -2.43
C LYS A 93 -3.98 -12.75 -3.46
N ALA A 94 -4.59 -13.37 -4.46
CA ALA A 94 -3.86 -14.12 -5.48
C ALA A 94 -2.97 -13.20 -6.34
N VAL A 95 -3.50 -12.05 -6.79
CA VAL A 95 -2.69 -11.11 -7.58
C VAL A 95 -1.56 -10.51 -6.76
N CYS A 96 -1.76 -10.23 -5.47
CA CYS A 96 -0.70 -9.79 -4.57
C CYS A 96 0.46 -10.79 -4.53
N VAL A 97 0.16 -12.09 -4.36
CA VAL A 97 1.18 -13.16 -4.37
C VAL A 97 1.91 -13.22 -5.73
N ILE A 98 1.18 -13.23 -6.84
CA ILE A 98 1.78 -13.31 -8.20
C ILE A 98 2.64 -12.08 -8.51
N SER A 99 2.19 -10.89 -8.09
CA SER A 99 2.89 -9.63 -8.35
C SER A 99 4.07 -9.36 -7.42
N GLY A 100 4.19 -10.11 -6.32
CA GLY A 100 5.18 -9.85 -5.26
C GLY A 100 4.84 -8.62 -4.43
N ILE A 101 3.56 -8.26 -4.32
CA ILE A 101 3.06 -7.09 -3.60
C ILE A 101 2.33 -7.55 -2.34
N LEU A 102 2.64 -6.94 -1.20
CA LEU A 102 1.96 -7.24 0.06
C LEU A 102 0.51 -6.72 0.06
N PRO A 103 -0.50 -7.43 0.59
CA PRO A 103 -1.86 -6.90 0.67
C PRO A 103 -1.92 -5.58 1.45
N LEU A 104 -2.78 -4.65 1.01
CA LEU A 104 -2.87 -3.29 1.56
C LEU A 104 -3.07 -3.27 3.08
N ARG A 105 -3.87 -4.21 3.61
CA ARG A 105 -4.12 -4.32 5.04
C ARG A 105 -2.84 -4.62 5.82
N VAL A 106 -2.06 -5.61 5.36
CA VAL A 106 -0.82 -6.01 6.03
C VAL A 106 0.20 -4.89 5.96
N LEU A 107 0.27 -4.18 4.83
CA LEU A 107 1.14 -3.02 4.66
C LEU A 107 0.74 -1.85 5.59
N ALA A 108 -0.56 -1.64 5.81
CA ALA A 108 -1.05 -0.64 6.75
C ALA A 108 -0.72 -1.00 8.20
N GLU A 109 -0.91 -2.27 8.59
CA GLU A 109 -0.52 -2.81 9.90
C GLU A 109 0.97 -2.63 10.15
N GLU A 110 1.83 -3.01 9.19
CA GLU A 110 3.29 -2.83 9.27
C GLU A 110 3.68 -1.36 9.46
N ARG A 111 3.02 -0.42 8.75
CA ARG A 111 3.32 1.00 8.94
C ARG A 111 2.86 1.54 10.28
N GLN A 112 1.74 1.04 10.80
CA GLN A 112 1.24 1.43 12.11
C GLN A 112 2.19 0.92 13.20
N THR A 113 2.65 -0.32 13.13
CA THR A 113 3.61 -0.88 14.11
C THR A 113 4.94 -0.13 14.08
N LEU A 114 5.48 0.18 12.90
CA LEU A 114 6.70 1.00 12.76
C LEU A 114 6.51 2.40 13.34
N TYR A 115 5.37 3.04 13.09
CA TYR A 115 5.08 4.37 13.64
C TYR A 115 5.01 4.34 15.17
N GLN A 116 4.31 3.37 15.75
CA GLN A 116 4.21 3.22 17.22
C GLN A 116 5.57 2.88 17.84
N ARG A 117 6.36 2.01 17.20
CA ARG A 117 7.73 1.68 17.62
C ARG A 117 8.57 2.95 17.69
N ASN A 118 8.64 3.71 16.60
CA ASN A 118 9.39 4.97 16.53
C ASN A 118 8.92 6.01 17.55
N LYS A 119 7.61 6.05 17.86
CA LYS A 119 7.05 6.94 18.88
C LYS A 119 7.44 6.53 20.31
N SER A 120 7.51 5.23 20.57
CA SER A 120 7.88 4.67 21.88
C SER A 120 9.38 4.60 22.15
N SER A 121 10.19 4.52 21.08
CA SER A 121 11.63 4.38 21.17
C SER A 121 12.34 5.73 21.26
N THR A 122 13.19 5.91 22.26
CA THR A 122 14.15 7.02 22.35
C THR A 122 15.40 6.80 21.47
N LEU A 123 15.52 5.62 20.87
CA LEU A 123 16.68 5.19 20.08
C LEU A 123 16.63 5.78 18.66
N SER A 124 17.81 6.10 18.14
CA SER A 124 18.00 6.51 16.74
C SER A 124 17.58 5.40 15.77
N ALA A 125 17.16 5.76 14.55
CA ALA A 125 16.70 4.84 13.51
C ALA A 125 17.70 3.71 13.18
N GLU A 126 19.00 3.94 13.37
CA GLU A 126 20.05 2.92 13.24
C GLU A 126 19.96 1.84 14.33
N GLY A 127 19.73 2.22 15.59
CA GLY A 127 19.64 1.26 16.70
C GLY A 127 18.44 0.31 16.56
N LEU A 128 17.33 0.78 15.99
CA LEU A 128 16.15 -0.05 15.73
C LEU A 128 16.39 -1.11 14.65
N LYS A 129 17.20 -0.79 13.63
CA LYS A 129 17.60 -1.74 12.57
C LYS A 129 18.54 -2.82 13.12
N ASP A 130 19.45 -2.42 14.01
CA ASP A 130 20.40 -3.34 14.63
C ASP A 130 19.69 -4.31 15.59
N GLU A 131 18.74 -3.83 16.40
CA GLU A 131 17.86 -4.70 17.20
C GLU A 131 17.06 -5.70 16.35
N GLU A 132 16.51 -5.25 15.22
CA GLU A 132 15.68 -6.08 14.35
C GLU A 132 16.51 -7.14 13.61
N ARG A 133 17.74 -6.80 13.23
CA ARG A 133 18.74 -7.77 12.74
C ARG A 133 19.08 -8.79 13.82
N GLN A 134 19.33 -8.35 15.05
CA GLN A 134 19.66 -9.23 16.17
C GLN A 134 18.51 -10.21 16.46
N ASN A 135 17.27 -9.72 16.49
CA ASN A 135 16.07 -10.53 16.74
C ASN A 135 15.78 -11.54 15.63
N ASN A 136 16.12 -11.24 14.37
CA ASN A 136 15.98 -12.19 13.26
C ASN A 136 17.11 -13.23 13.22
N ILE A 137 18.29 -12.92 13.75
CA ILE A 137 19.42 -13.87 13.86
C ILE A 137 19.21 -14.82 15.04
N CYS A 138 18.58 -14.36 16.13
CA CYS A 138 18.31 -15.15 17.31
C CYS A 138 17.03 -16.02 17.26
N ARG A 139 16.36 -16.09 16.11
CA ARG A 139 15.11 -16.83 15.90
C ARG A 139 15.32 -18.00 14.95
#